data_AF-A6UAQ2-F1
#
_entry.id   AF-A6UAQ2-F1
#
_cell.length_a   1.000
_cell.length_b   1.000
_cell.length_c   1.000
_cell.angle_alpha   90.00
_cell.angle_beta   90.00
_cell.angle_gamma   90.00
#
_symmetry.space_group_name_H-M   'P 1'
#
loop_
_entity.id
_entity.type
_entity.pdbx_description
1 polymer ?
#
loop_
_entity_poly.entity_id
_entity_poly.type
_entity_poly.pdbx_seq_one_letter_code
_entity_poly.pdbx_strand_id
1 'polypeptide(L)'
;MNVAGAQISPLVRNLMWESALEASRIAWVPDAPSRGSVVFLNETLALAQRFRDRFNQNHRIFRVAPVDDNANRHRGDVAIFEDVPEPLFTSLAERCRLYWVNPDPQFPEILWEGAVRVEADVE
;
A
#
# COMPACT_ATOMS: atom_id res chain seq x y z
N MET A 1 26.74 13.08 24.48
CA MET A 1 27.14 12.01 23.55
C MET A 1 26.20 12.11 22.36
N ASN A 2 26.66 12.70 21.26
CA ASN A 2 25.84 12.88 20.06
C ASN A 2 25.88 11.55 19.33
N VAL A 3 24.85 10.72 19.49
CA VAL A 3 24.70 9.51 18.69
C VAL A 3 24.36 10.03 17.30
N ALA A 4 25.36 10.13 16.42
CA ALA A 4 25.12 10.39 15.01
C ALA A 4 24.06 9.39 14.55
N GLY A 5 22.86 9.89 14.25
CA GLY A 5 21.71 9.05 13.92
C GLY A 5 22.09 8.15 12.77
N ALA A 6 22.14 6.84 13.03
CA ALA A 6 22.41 5.87 11.98
C ALA A 6 21.37 6.09 10.88
N GLN A 7 21.81 6.51 9.69
CA GLN A 7 20.93 6.63 8.55
C GLN A 7 20.47 5.22 8.17
N ILE A 8 19.22 4.91 8.48
CA ILE A 8 18.59 3.66 8.06
C ILE A 8 18.45 3.72 6.54
N SER A 9 18.95 2.70 5.85
CA SER A 9 18.82 2.63 4.39
C SER A 9 17.34 2.65 3.98
N PRO A 10 16.98 3.22 2.81
CA PRO A 10 15.60 3.20 2.31
C PRO A 10 15.01 1.80 2.23
N LEU A 11 15.84 0.80 1.88
CA LEU A 11 15.43 -0.61 1.83
C LEU A 11 15.00 -1.13 3.22
N VAL A 12 15.84 -0.94 4.24
CA VAL A 12 15.54 -1.40 5.60
C VAL A 12 14.29 -0.70 6.13
N ARG A 13 14.15 0.60 5.86
CA ARG A 13 12.94 1.35 6.21
C ARG A 13 11.70 0.75 5.54
N ASN A 14 11.73 0.45 4.25
CA ASN A 14 10.60 -0.15 3.54
C ASN A 14 10.25 -1.54 4.10
N LEU A 15 11.24 -2.37 4.43
CA LEU A 15 11.02 -3.67 5.06
C LEU A 15 10.35 -3.54 6.43
N MET A 16 10.75 -2.54 7.23
CA MET A 16 10.12 -2.27 8.52
C MET A 16 8.65 -1.86 8.36
N TRP A 17 8.33 -1.05 7.34
CA TRP A 17 6.94 -0.67 7.02
C TRP A 17 6.10 -1.87 6.63
N GLU A 18 6.58 -2.69 5.68
CA GLU A 18 5.83 -3.88 5.25
C GLU A 18 5.67 -4.89 6.38
N SER A 19 6.66 -5.02 7.27
CA SER A 19 6.55 -5.88 8.47
C SER A 19 5.50 -5.36 9.45
N ALA A 20 5.45 -4.05 9.69
CA ALA A 20 4.45 -3.44 10.58
C ALA A 20 3.03 -3.51 9.98
N LEU A 21 2.90 -3.33 8.67
CA LEU A 21 1.65 -3.53 7.94
C LEU A 21 1.16 -4.97 8.03
N GLU A 22 2.03 -5.96 7.79
CA GLU A 22 1.63 -7.37 7.90
C GLU A 22 1.27 -7.76 9.34
N ALA A 23 2.02 -7.31 10.34
CA ALA A 23 1.66 -7.55 11.74
C ALA A 23 0.29 -6.95 12.10
N SER A 24 0.00 -5.75 11.56
CA SER A 24 -1.30 -5.10 11.73
C SER A 24 -2.43 -5.87 11.02
N ARG A 25 -2.18 -6.38 9.81
CA ARG A 25 -3.14 -7.22 9.06
C ARG A 25 -3.55 -8.43 9.88
N ILE A 26 -2.57 -9.17 10.40
CA ILE A 26 -2.79 -10.36 11.22
C ILE A 26 -3.63 -10.03 12.46
N ALA A 27 -3.40 -8.87 13.08
CA ALA A 27 -4.10 -8.47 14.30
C ALA A 27 -5.54 -7.98 14.06
N TRP A 28 -5.80 -7.28 12.96
CA TRP A 28 -7.05 -6.51 12.78
C TRP A 28 -7.94 -7.01 11.65
N VAL A 29 -7.35 -7.56 10.59
CA VAL A 29 -8.04 -8.01 9.37
C VAL A 29 -7.41 -9.32 8.87
N PRO A 30 -7.41 -10.41 9.67
CA PRO A 30 -6.64 -11.62 9.36
C PRO A 30 -7.04 -12.32 8.05
N ASP A 31 -8.26 -12.07 7.57
CA ASP A 31 -8.78 -12.62 6.32
C ASP A 31 -8.45 -11.76 5.09
N ALA A 32 -7.91 -10.54 5.27
CA ALA A 32 -7.47 -9.71 4.16
C ALA A 32 -6.19 -10.29 3.52
N PRO A 33 -5.98 -10.11 2.21
CA PRO A 33 -4.76 -10.55 1.53
C PRO A 33 -3.47 -9.96 2.13
N SER A 34 -2.39 -10.74 2.15
CA SER A 34 -1.07 -10.21 2.50
C SER A 34 -0.51 -9.34 1.38
N ARG A 35 0.01 -8.17 1.72
CA ARG A 35 0.72 -7.28 0.78
C ARG A 35 1.93 -7.96 0.11
N GLY A 36 2.50 -8.98 0.75
CA GLY A 36 3.62 -9.74 0.20
C GLY A 36 3.27 -10.68 -0.95
N SER A 37 1.99 -10.90 -1.25
CA SER A 37 1.54 -11.93 -2.19
C SER A 37 0.36 -11.49 -3.08
N VAL A 38 0.25 -10.19 -3.38
CA VAL A 38 -0.88 -9.62 -4.15
C VAL A 38 -0.42 -8.84 -5.37
N VAL A 39 -1.38 -8.58 -6.26
CA VAL A 39 -1.28 -7.52 -7.25
C VAL A 39 -1.85 -6.24 -6.64
N PHE A 40 -1.10 -5.14 -6.72
CA PHE A 40 -1.55 -3.82 -6.29
C PHE A 40 -2.28 -3.13 -7.45
N LEU A 41 -3.54 -2.74 -7.23
CA LEU A 41 -4.38 -2.09 -8.23
C LEU A 41 -4.92 -0.75 -7.72
N ASN A 42 -5.37 0.09 -8.65
CA ASN A 42 -6.07 1.34 -8.35
C ASN A 42 -7.47 1.31 -8.98
N GLU A 43 -8.45 1.90 -8.31
CA GLU A 43 -9.86 1.86 -8.75
C GLU A 43 -10.13 2.71 -9.99
N THR A 44 -9.35 3.78 -10.18
CA THR A 44 -9.52 4.73 -11.27
C THR A 44 -8.17 5.14 -11.87
N LEU A 45 -8.21 5.62 -13.11
CA LEU A 45 -7.03 6.18 -13.78
C LEU A 45 -6.45 7.37 -13.00
N ALA A 46 -7.31 8.24 -12.45
CA ALA A 46 -6.87 9.39 -11.66
C ALA A 46 -6.09 8.96 -10.40
N LEU A 47 -6.53 7.89 -9.72
CA LEU A 47 -5.81 7.34 -8.58
C LEU A 47 -4.49 6.68 -9.01
N ALA A 48 -4.48 5.95 -10.13
CA ALA A 48 -3.26 5.36 -10.68
C ALA A 48 -2.21 6.43 -11.05
N GLN A 49 -2.65 7.53 -11.68
CA GLN A 49 -1.81 8.69 -11.98
C GLN A 49 -1.26 9.31 -10.69
N ARG A 50 -2.12 9.58 -9.69
CA ARG A 50 -1.68 10.08 -8.38
C ARG A 50 -0.64 9.17 -7.72
N PHE A 51 -0.82 7.86 -7.78
CA PHE A 51 0.11 6.88 -7.21
C PHE A 51 1.46 6.90 -7.94
N ARG A 52 1.43 6.84 -9.27
CA ARG A 52 2.63 6.96 -10.12
C ARG A 52 3.38 8.25 -9.79
N ASP A 53 2.69 9.38 -9.80
CA ASP A 53 3.30 10.70 -9.66
C ASP A 53 3.93 10.90 -8.28
N ARG A 54 3.39 10.21 -7.26
CA ARG A 54 3.92 10.20 -5.88
C ARG A 54 5.15 9.30 -5.72
N PHE A 55 5.14 8.08 -6.27
CA PHE A 55 6.14 7.06 -5.94
C PHE A 55 7.18 6.83 -7.04
N ASN A 56 6.77 6.81 -8.31
CA ASN A 56 7.68 6.68 -9.45
C ASN A 56 7.03 7.14 -10.75
N GLN A 57 7.40 8.34 -11.20
CA GLN A 57 6.86 8.98 -12.40
C GLN A 57 7.13 8.21 -13.71
N ASN A 58 8.07 7.26 -13.71
CA ASN A 58 8.43 6.48 -14.89
C ASN A 58 7.60 5.20 -15.06
N HIS A 59 6.67 4.89 -14.15
CA HIS A 59 5.81 3.71 -14.30
C HIS A 59 4.73 3.92 -15.36
N ARG A 60 4.53 2.90 -16.20
CA ARG A 60 3.38 2.81 -17.11
C ARG A 60 2.11 2.44 -16.36
N ILE A 61 0.97 2.89 -16.87
CA ILE A 61 -0.35 2.59 -16.33
C ILE A 61 -1.09 1.66 -17.29
N PHE A 62 -1.43 0.48 -16.80
CA PHE A 62 -2.19 -0.51 -17.56
C PHE A 62 -3.63 -0.61 -17.06
N ARG A 63 -4.57 -0.74 -18.00
CA ARG A 63 -5.92 -1.22 -17.68
C ARG A 63 -5.87 -2.73 -17.57
N VAL A 64 -6.44 -3.25 -16.49
CA VAL A 64 -6.51 -4.69 -16.23
C VAL A 64 -7.93 -5.12 -15.92
N ALA A 65 -8.22 -6.39 -16.16
CA ALA A 65 -9.42 -7.06 -15.70
C ALA A 65 -9.06 -8.25 -14.79
N PRO A 66 -9.87 -8.54 -13.76
CA PRO A 66 -9.69 -9.75 -12.96
C PRO A 66 -9.84 -11.00 -13.84
N VAL A 67 -9.04 -12.03 -13.54
CA VAL A 67 -9.23 -13.37 -14.14
C VAL A 67 -10.31 -14.15 -13.38
N ASP A 68 -10.44 -13.91 -12.07
CA ASP A 68 -11.47 -14.47 -11.19
C ASP A 68 -12.11 -13.37 -10.35
N ASP A 69 -13.38 -13.06 -10.60
CA ASP A 69 -14.12 -12.00 -9.92
C ASP A 69 -14.31 -12.24 -8.41
N ASN A 70 -14.12 -13.48 -7.95
CA ASN A 70 -14.27 -13.89 -6.56
C ASN A 70 -12.96 -13.90 -5.78
N ALA A 71 -11.84 -13.52 -6.39
CA ALA A 71 -10.56 -13.45 -5.69
C ALA A 71 -10.66 -12.55 -4.46
N ASN A 72 -9.97 -12.96 -3.39
CA ASN A 72 -9.92 -12.19 -2.15
C ASN A 72 -9.29 -10.82 -2.40
N ARG A 73 -9.83 -9.78 -1.75
CA ARG A 73 -9.40 -8.41 -1.98
C ARG A 73 -9.59 -7.51 -0.77
N HIS A 74 -8.76 -6.48 -0.70
CA HIS A 74 -8.86 -5.47 0.34
C HIS A 74 -8.62 -4.07 -0.21
N ARG A 75 -9.27 -3.05 0.38
CA ARG A 75 -9.07 -1.62 0.06
C ARG A 75 -8.27 -0.99 1.19
N GLY A 76 -6.96 -0.84 1.02
CA GLY A 76 -6.11 -0.14 1.98
C GLY A 76 -6.10 1.37 1.73
N ASP A 77 -5.81 2.17 2.76
CA ASP A 77 -5.74 3.63 2.62
C ASP A 77 -4.30 4.18 2.67
N VAL A 78 -3.76 4.50 1.51
CA VAL A 78 -2.40 5.06 1.36
C VAL A 78 -2.32 6.48 1.94
N ALA A 79 -3.44 7.19 2.05
CA ALA A 79 -3.48 8.56 2.58
C ALA A 79 -2.99 8.63 4.02
N ILE A 80 -3.09 7.53 4.77
CA ILE A 80 -2.62 7.41 6.15
C ILE A 80 -1.08 7.59 6.25
N PHE A 81 -0.36 7.46 5.14
CA PHE A 81 1.09 7.69 5.07
C PHE A 81 1.46 8.99 4.35
N GLU A 82 0.49 9.85 4.05
CA GLU A 82 0.75 11.19 3.55
C GLU A 82 1.09 12.15 4.69
N ASP A 83 2.06 13.03 4.43
CA ASP A 83 2.48 14.13 5.31
C ASP A 83 2.73 13.75 6.77
N VAL A 84 3.34 12.57 7.00
CA VAL A 84 3.57 12.06 8.35
C VAL A 84 4.66 12.87 9.08
N PRO A 85 4.32 13.54 10.20
CA PRO A 85 5.33 14.24 11.00
C PRO A 85 6.22 13.24 11.74
N GLU A 86 7.52 13.52 11.78
CA GLU A 86 8.50 12.74 12.55
C GLU A 86 8.36 13.02 14.07
N PRO A 87 8.64 12.04 14.95
CA PRO A 87 9.15 10.71 14.65
C PRO A 87 8.05 9.69 14.29
N LEU A 88 8.22 9.00 13.17
CA LEU A 88 7.29 7.99 12.64
C LEU A 88 6.97 6.86 13.65
N PHE A 89 7.94 6.47 14.48
CA PHE A 89 7.85 5.30 15.35
C PHE A 89 6.73 5.34 16.39
N THR A 90 6.37 6.52 16.91
CA THR A 90 5.32 6.63 17.94
C THR A 90 3.92 6.43 17.37
N SER A 91 3.73 6.66 16.07
CA SER A 91 2.43 6.55 15.40
C SER A 91 2.36 5.41 14.37
N LEU A 92 3.47 4.70 14.13
CA LEU A 92 3.60 3.64 13.13
C LEU A 92 2.51 2.57 13.27
N ALA A 93 2.34 2.03 14.47
CA ALA A 93 1.35 0.97 14.71
C ALA A 93 -0.08 1.43 14.42
N GLU A 94 -0.46 2.64 14.87
CA GLU A 94 -1.79 3.19 14.64
C GLU A 94 -2.03 3.50 13.16
N ARG A 95 -1.02 4.02 12.46
CA ARG A 95 -1.10 4.26 11.01
C ARG A 95 -1.24 2.95 10.23
N CYS A 96 -0.45 1.93 10.57
CA CYS A 96 -0.60 0.61 9.99
C CYS A 96 -1.98 0.00 10.29
N ARG A 97 -2.55 0.23 11.47
CA ARG A 97 -3.93 -0.17 11.78
C ARG A 97 -4.94 0.55 10.90
N LEU A 98 -4.85 1.88 10.81
CA LEU A 98 -5.75 2.71 10.02
C LEU A 98 -5.70 2.40 8.52
N TYR A 99 -4.52 2.06 7.98
CA TYR A 99 -4.40 1.58 6.60
C TYR A 99 -5.37 0.42 6.30
N TRP A 100 -5.51 -0.51 7.25
CA TRP A 100 -6.33 -1.72 7.09
C TRP A 100 -7.80 -1.55 7.48
N VAL A 101 -8.11 -0.67 8.41
CA VAL A 101 -9.46 -0.61 9.00
C VAL A 101 -10.24 0.65 8.65
N ASN A 102 -9.66 1.59 7.91
CA ASN A 102 -10.36 2.82 7.54
C ASN A 102 -11.58 2.47 6.65
N PRO A 103 -12.82 2.73 7.09
CA PRO A 103 -14.00 2.41 6.29
C PRO A 103 -14.15 3.31 5.05
N ASP A 104 -13.49 4.46 5.01
CA ASP A 104 -13.53 5.39 3.89
C ASP A 104 -12.11 5.84 3.45
N PRO A 105 -11.38 4.98 2.72
CA PRO A 105 -10.05 5.29 2.23
C PRO A 105 -10.02 6.52 1.32
N GLN A 106 -9.22 7.53 1.67
CA GLN A 106 -9.09 8.76 0.88
C GLN A 106 -8.12 8.62 -0.29
N PHE A 107 -7.19 7.66 -0.20
CA PHE A 107 -6.34 7.24 -1.30
C PHE A 107 -6.31 5.71 -1.35
N PRO A 108 -7.36 5.08 -1.91
CA PRO A 108 -7.51 3.63 -1.90
C PRO A 108 -6.48 2.94 -2.79
N GLU A 109 -5.84 1.93 -2.23
CA GLU A 109 -5.04 0.92 -2.94
C GLU A 109 -5.76 -0.43 -2.81
N ILE A 110 -5.97 -1.10 -3.94
CA ILE A 110 -6.59 -2.43 -3.95
C ILE A 110 -5.51 -3.49 -3.85
N LEU A 111 -5.59 -4.33 -2.84
CA LEU A 111 -4.82 -5.56 -2.71
C LEU A 111 -5.63 -6.69 -3.31
N TRP A 112 -5.14 -7.28 -4.41
CA TRP A 112 -5.85 -8.32 -5.13
C TRP A 112 -5.10 -9.66 -5.06
N GLU A 113 -5.67 -10.64 -4.39
CA GLU A 113 -5.10 -11.99 -4.21
C GLU A 113 -5.52 -12.92 -5.35
N GLY A 114 -5.14 -12.55 -6.57
CA GLY A 114 -5.52 -13.30 -7.75
C GLY A 114 -4.80 -12.84 -9.00
N ALA A 115 -5.03 -13.54 -10.10
CA ALA A 115 -4.50 -13.14 -11.39
C ALA A 115 -5.31 -11.99 -11.99
N VAL A 116 -4.62 -11.12 -12.72
CA VAL A 116 -5.21 -10.07 -13.55
C VAL A 116 -4.71 -10.23 -14.98
N ARG A 117 -5.56 -9.86 -15.94
CA ARG A 117 -5.22 -9.80 -17.37
C ARG A 117 -5.07 -8.35 -17.78
N VAL A 118 -3.95 -8.01 -18.42
CA VAL A 118 -3.77 -6.69 -19.04
C VAL A 118 -4.65 -6.60 -20.28
N GLU A 119 -5.44 -5.53 -20.36
CA GLU A 119 -6.35 -5.27 -21.48
C GLU A 119 -5.82 -4.16 -22.39
N ALA A 120 -5.18 -3.15 -21.82
CA ALA A 120 -4.64 -2.03 -22.57
C ALA A 120 -3.49 -1.33 -21.81
N ASP A 121 -2.57 -0.75 -22.58
CA ASP A 121 -1.68 0.30 -22.13
C ASP A 121 -2.41 1.63 -22.19
N VAL A 122 -2.40 2.38 -21.09
CA VAL A 122 -3.15 3.63 -20.97
C VAL A 122 -2.20 4.82 -20.96
N GLU A 123 -1.03 4.69 -20.31
CA GLU A 123 0.05 5.70 -20.26
C GLU A 123 1.43 5.06 -20.08
#